data_AF-A0A059LJK0-F1
#
_entry.id   AF-A0A059LJK0-F1
#
_cell.length_a   1.000
_cell.length_b   1.000
_cell.length_c   1.000
_cell.angle_alpha   90.00
_cell.angle_beta   90.00
_cell.angle_gamma   90.00
#
_symmetry.space_group_name_H-M   'P 1'
#
loop_
_entity.id
_entity.type
_entity.pdbx_description
1 polymer ?
#
loop_
_entity_poly.entity_id
_entity_poly.type
_entity_poly.pdbx_seq_one_letter_code
_entity_poly.pdbx_strand_id
1 'polypeptide(L)'
;MRHISAVGFDLDYTLAQYRPETFEHLAHTETVKKLVSSLGYSEKLYDLPFEWYLLTRGLVIDKARGNILKIDRHNYVKVRLVVQKEAVDGLPLIFLPDSRLSLLPCQIAYHGCRPLTQTERREIYNSASQAHSFEEPHYALLDTLFSLAEAQLFMRIVSLAEADSSILPPLRRACASPTPPGA
;
A
#
# COMPACT_ATOMS: atom_id res chain seq x y z
N MET A 1 -29.12 21.86 1.41
CA MET A 1 -29.82 20.91 2.30
C MET A 1 -31.35 21.03 2.33
N ARG A 2 -31.97 22.16 1.90
CA ARG A 2 -33.45 22.34 1.97
C ARG A 2 -34.28 21.34 1.13
N HIS A 3 -33.66 20.57 0.24
CA HIS A 3 -34.31 19.58 -0.64
C HIS A 3 -33.82 18.13 -0.41
N ILE A 4 -33.00 17.87 0.62
CA ILE A 4 -32.55 16.50 0.93
C ILE A 4 -33.55 15.87 1.88
N SER A 5 -34.21 14.79 1.44
CA SER A 5 -35.26 14.11 2.22
C SER A 5 -34.74 12.97 3.11
N ALA A 6 -33.55 12.44 2.79
CA ALA A 6 -32.89 11.40 3.58
C ALA A 6 -31.38 11.52 3.43
N VAL A 7 -30.64 11.15 4.49
CA VAL A 7 -29.18 11.06 4.50
C VAL A 7 -28.81 9.70 5.05
N GLY A 8 -28.12 8.89 4.25
CA GLY A 8 -27.50 7.65 4.68
C GLY A 8 -26.07 7.92 5.13
N PHE A 9 -25.67 7.28 6.24
CA PHE A 9 -24.31 7.33 6.74
C PHE A 9 -23.70 5.94 6.65
N ASP A 10 -22.46 5.87 6.17
CA ASP A 10 -21.64 4.69 6.36
C ASP A 10 -21.33 4.51 7.86
N LEU A 11 -21.01 3.29 8.27
CA LEU A 11 -20.70 3.02 9.68
C LEU A 11 -19.22 3.26 9.94
N ASP A 12 -18.35 2.45 9.34
CA ASP A 12 -16.94 2.42 9.68
C ASP A 12 -16.20 3.65 9.16
N TYR A 13 -15.40 4.27 10.01
CA TYR A 13 -14.71 5.53 9.74
C TYR A 13 -15.63 6.73 9.39
N THR A 14 -16.96 6.57 9.44
CA THR A 14 -17.94 7.64 9.27
C THR A 14 -18.69 7.92 10.57
N LEU A 15 -19.44 6.94 11.09
CA LEU A 15 -20.10 7.03 12.40
C LEU A 15 -19.22 6.42 13.51
N ALA A 16 -18.62 5.26 13.25
CA ALA A 16 -17.72 4.56 14.15
C ALA A 16 -16.27 4.92 13.84
N GLN A 17 -15.64 5.72 14.71
CA GLN A 17 -14.25 6.12 14.56
C GLN A 17 -13.32 5.13 15.26
N TYR A 18 -12.47 4.46 14.50
CA TYR A 18 -11.45 3.57 15.02
C TYR A 18 -10.15 4.33 15.31
N ARG A 19 -9.39 3.84 16.29
CA ARG A 19 -8.00 4.26 16.50
C ARG A 19 -7.12 3.56 15.45
N PRO A 20 -6.51 4.27 14.49
CA PRO A 20 -5.77 3.66 13.38
C PRO A 20 -4.65 2.75 13.86
N GLU A 21 -3.85 3.20 14.83
CA GLU A 21 -2.81 2.41 15.49
C GLU A 21 -3.32 1.01 15.87
N THR A 22 -4.31 0.90 16.74
CA THR A 22 -4.79 -0.41 17.22
C THR A 22 -5.45 -1.24 16.12
N PHE A 23 -6.21 -0.60 15.23
CA PHE A 23 -6.99 -1.31 14.23
C PHE A 23 -6.08 -1.87 13.11
N GLU A 24 -5.15 -1.07 12.62
CA GLU A 24 -4.21 -1.50 11.58
C GLU A 24 -3.21 -2.53 12.11
N HIS A 25 -2.76 -2.39 13.37
CA HIS A 25 -1.95 -3.43 14.01
C HIS A 25 -2.70 -4.77 14.07
N LEU A 26 -3.98 -4.76 14.44
CA LEU A 26 -4.81 -5.96 14.43
C LEU A 26 -4.94 -6.55 13.02
N ALA A 27 -5.27 -5.72 12.03
CA ALA A 27 -5.40 -6.15 10.64
C ALA A 27 -4.11 -6.79 10.11
N HIS A 28 -2.95 -6.19 10.41
CA HIS A 28 -1.64 -6.74 10.07
C HIS A 28 -1.44 -8.12 10.71
N THR A 29 -1.60 -8.23 12.03
CA THR A 29 -1.39 -9.48 12.78
C THR A 29 -2.29 -10.61 12.29
N GLU A 30 -3.58 -10.34 12.08
CA GLU A 30 -4.53 -11.35 11.60
C GLU A 30 -4.27 -11.74 10.15
N THR A 31 -3.83 -10.80 9.31
CA THR A 31 -3.44 -11.10 7.92
C THR A 31 -2.21 -12.00 7.88
N VAL A 32 -1.17 -11.69 8.65
CA VAL A 32 0.03 -12.54 8.76
C VAL A 32 -0.33 -13.95 9.21
N LYS A 33 -1.16 -14.07 10.26
CA LYS A 33 -1.65 -15.38 10.72
C LYS A 33 -2.33 -16.16 9.59
N LYS A 34 -3.18 -15.51 8.80
CA LYS A 34 -3.86 -16.15 7.66
C LYS A 34 -2.90 -16.55 6.55
N LEU A 35 -1.91 -15.71 6.21
CA LEU A 35 -0.90 -16.03 5.20
C LEU A 35 -0.10 -17.29 5.57
N VAL A 36 0.35 -17.38 6.82
CA VAL A 36 1.13 -18.52 7.31
C VAL A 36 0.25 -19.76 7.43
N SER A 37 -0.85 -19.68 8.19
CA SER A 37 -1.69 -20.85 8.50
C SER A 37 -2.46 -21.42 7.30
N SER A 38 -2.96 -20.56 6.41
CA SER A 38 -3.92 -20.95 5.37
C SER A 38 -3.33 -20.92 3.96
N LEU A 39 -2.32 -20.07 3.72
CA LEU A 39 -1.72 -19.91 2.39
C LEU A 39 -0.32 -20.52 2.28
N GLY A 40 0.28 -20.99 3.38
CA GLY A 40 1.55 -21.71 3.37
C GLY A 40 2.78 -20.82 3.20
N TYR A 41 2.69 -19.54 3.57
CA TYR A 41 3.86 -18.69 3.70
C TYR A 41 4.72 -19.11 4.90
N SER A 42 6.01 -18.76 4.88
CA SER A 42 6.92 -19.05 5.98
C SER A 42 6.54 -18.31 7.28
N GLU A 43 6.76 -18.98 8.42
CA GLU A 43 6.60 -18.40 9.77
C GLU A 43 7.47 -17.17 10.01
N LYS A 44 8.52 -16.94 9.20
CA LYS A 44 9.33 -15.70 9.22
C LYS A 44 8.47 -14.43 9.07
N LEU A 45 7.26 -14.53 8.52
CA LEU A 45 6.34 -13.39 8.44
C LEU A 45 5.88 -12.86 9.80
N TYR A 46 5.90 -13.67 10.87
CA TYR A 46 5.53 -13.22 12.21
C TYR A 46 6.49 -12.18 12.77
N ASP A 47 7.74 -12.18 12.32
CA ASP A 47 8.78 -11.24 12.76
C ASP A 47 8.77 -9.92 11.99
N LEU A 48 7.84 -9.74 11.04
CA LEU A 48 7.78 -8.53 10.24
C LEU A 48 7.37 -7.30 11.09
N PRO A 49 8.15 -6.21 11.03
CA PRO A 49 7.79 -4.98 11.72
C PRO A 49 6.63 -4.28 11.01
N PHE A 50 5.68 -3.79 11.82
CA PHE A 50 4.54 -3.01 11.36
C PHE A 50 4.55 -1.60 11.94
N GLU A 51 4.32 -0.60 11.09
CA GLU A 51 4.39 0.83 11.43
C GLU A 51 3.21 1.54 10.76
N TRP A 52 2.11 1.71 11.49
CA TRP A 52 0.85 2.26 10.96
C TRP A 52 0.96 3.66 10.30
N TYR A 53 2.00 4.44 10.64
CA TYR A 53 2.23 5.77 10.06
C TYR A 53 3.01 5.74 8.73
N LEU A 54 3.51 4.58 8.30
CA LEU A 54 4.42 4.49 7.15
C LEU A 54 3.73 4.77 5.82
N LEU A 55 2.44 4.46 5.69
CA LEU A 55 1.68 4.59 4.44
C LEU A 55 0.54 5.59 4.56
N THR A 56 0.04 6.04 3.42
CA THR A 56 -1.08 6.97 3.35
C THR A 56 -2.02 6.59 2.21
N ARG A 57 -3.26 7.09 2.26
CA ARG A 57 -4.27 6.81 1.21
C ARG A 57 -3.90 7.41 -0.15
N GLY A 58 -4.50 6.86 -1.19
CA GLY A 58 -4.28 7.26 -2.58
C GLY A 58 -2.87 6.90 -3.07
N LEU A 59 -2.35 5.78 -2.58
CA LEU A 59 -1.18 5.09 -3.13
C LEU A 59 -1.67 4.01 -4.12
N VAL A 60 -0.78 3.55 -4.99
CA VAL A 60 -1.06 2.51 -5.98
C VAL A 60 -0.06 1.38 -5.81
N ILE A 61 -0.53 0.14 -5.74
CA ILE A 61 0.32 -1.05 -5.75
C ILE A 61 0.48 -1.53 -7.19
N ASP A 62 1.71 -1.68 -7.67
CA ASP A 62 2.07 -2.45 -8.85
C ASP A 62 2.35 -3.89 -8.44
N LYS A 63 1.39 -4.79 -8.75
CA LYS A 63 1.45 -6.20 -8.36
C LYS A 63 2.50 -6.98 -9.15
N ALA A 64 2.75 -6.59 -10.40
CA ALA A 64 3.68 -7.30 -11.28
C ALA A 64 5.13 -7.06 -10.87
N ARG A 65 5.44 -5.84 -10.43
CA ARG A 65 6.82 -5.43 -10.09
C ARG A 65 7.07 -5.29 -8.60
N GLY A 66 6.09 -5.52 -7.73
CA GLY A 66 6.27 -5.39 -6.28
C GLY A 66 6.46 -3.95 -5.80
N ASN A 67 5.88 -2.96 -6.50
CA ASN A 67 6.10 -1.55 -6.19
C ASN A 67 4.89 -0.89 -5.54
N ILE A 68 5.13 0.12 -4.71
CA ILE A 68 4.11 1.06 -4.23
C ILE A 68 4.42 2.43 -4.80
N LEU A 69 3.43 3.11 -5.35
CA LEU A 69 3.56 4.33 -6.14
C LEU A 69 2.67 5.43 -5.57
N LYS A 70 3.18 6.67 -5.55
CA LYS A 70 2.36 7.86 -5.41
C LYS A 70 2.19 8.54 -6.76
N ILE A 71 0.96 8.53 -7.27
CA ILE A 71 0.61 9.19 -8.53
C ILE A 71 0.10 10.63 -8.30
N ASP A 72 0.22 11.47 -9.32
CA ASP A 72 -0.44 12.78 -9.37
C ASP A 72 -1.78 12.71 -10.12
N ARG A 73 -2.46 13.86 -10.25
CA ARG A 73 -3.78 13.95 -10.91
C ARG A 73 -3.73 13.72 -12.43
N HIS A 74 -2.54 13.68 -13.02
CA HIS A 74 -2.32 13.48 -14.45
C HIS A 74 -1.75 12.08 -14.72
N ASN A 75 -1.84 11.16 -13.76
CA ASN A 75 -1.31 9.79 -13.84
C ASN A 75 0.21 9.74 -14.05
N TYR A 76 0.97 10.68 -13.49
CA TYR A 76 2.42 10.55 -13.40
C TYR A 76 2.85 10.13 -12.00
N VAL A 77 3.83 9.22 -11.93
CA VAL A 77 4.45 8.85 -10.66
C VAL A 77 5.29 10.02 -10.16
N LYS A 78 5.05 10.47 -8.93
CA LYS A 78 5.78 11.58 -8.33
C LYS A 78 7.28 11.29 -8.32
N VAL A 79 8.04 12.19 -8.94
CA VAL A 79 9.51 12.10 -9.09
C VAL A 79 10.29 12.81 -7.98
N ARG A 80 9.64 13.65 -7.18
CA ARG A 80 10.29 14.43 -6.11
C ARG A 80 9.53 14.25 -4.80
N LEU A 81 10.28 14.10 -3.70
CA LEU A 81 9.72 14.23 -2.36
C LEU A 81 9.17 15.65 -2.22
N VAL A 82 7.85 15.76 -2.05
CA VAL A 82 7.25 16.99 -1.55
C VAL A 82 7.35 16.90 -0.04
N VAL A 83 8.34 17.58 0.54
CA VAL A 83 8.34 17.82 1.98
C VAL A 83 7.17 18.76 2.23
N GLN A 84 6.09 18.25 2.82
CA GLN A 84 4.97 19.09 3.24
C GLN A 84 5.47 20.03 4.35
N LYS A 85 5.82 21.26 3.96
CA LYS A 85 5.85 22.40 4.87
C LYS A 85 4.41 22.87 5.00
N GLU A 86 3.64 22.31 5.94
CA GLU A 86 2.57 23.01 6.67
C GLU A 86 1.81 22.03 7.57
N ALA A 87 1.75 22.36 8.86
CA ALA A 87 0.80 21.78 9.80
C ALA A 87 -0.59 22.23 9.38
N VAL A 88 -1.52 21.30 9.22
CA VAL A 88 -2.93 21.64 9.01
C VAL A 88 -3.65 21.42 10.35
N ASP A 89 -4.23 22.50 10.87
CA ASP A 89 -5.26 22.52 11.92
C ASP A 89 -4.97 21.78 13.24
N GLY A 90 -4.11 22.39 14.07
CA GLY A 90 -4.14 22.20 15.53
C GLY A 90 -3.69 20.85 16.08
N LEU A 91 -3.37 19.88 15.23
CA LEU A 91 -2.60 18.70 15.62
C LEU A 91 -1.11 19.08 15.58
N PRO A 92 -0.35 18.87 16.65
CA PRO A 92 1.07 19.21 16.65
C PRO A 92 1.73 18.44 15.50
N LEU A 93 2.36 19.17 14.56
CA LEU A 93 3.52 18.65 13.86
C LEU A 93 4.41 18.09 14.96
N ILE A 94 4.57 16.77 15.00
CA ILE A 94 5.49 16.16 15.94
C ILE A 94 6.87 16.66 15.53
N PHE A 95 7.30 17.73 16.20
CA PHE A 95 8.62 18.31 16.09
C PHE A 95 9.53 17.30 16.77
N LEU A 96 9.94 16.27 16.02
CA LEU A 96 10.88 15.27 16.48
C LEU A 96 12.27 15.93 16.37
N PRO A 97 12.95 16.18 17.50
CA PRO A 97 14.30 16.69 17.47
C PRO A 97 15.19 15.59 16.90
N ASP A 98 16.04 15.96 15.96
CA ASP A 98 17.20 15.24 15.42
C ASP A 98 17.02 13.74 15.04
N SER A 99 17.36 13.42 13.80
CA SER A 99 17.51 12.05 13.22
C SER A 99 16.27 11.33 12.65
N ARG A 100 15.07 11.93 12.64
CA ARG A 100 13.82 11.25 12.22
C ARG A 100 13.14 11.78 10.94
N LEU A 101 13.93 12.29 9.99
CA LEU A 101 13.45 12.56 8.61
C LEU A 101 12.94 11.28 7.89
N SER A 102 13.14 10.10 8.48
CA SER A 102 12.67 8.79 8.03
C SER A 102 11.19 8.48 8.30
N LEU A 103 10.45 9.34 9.02
CA LEU A 103 9.07 9.07 9.44
C LEU A 103 8.00 9.70 8.55
N LEU A 104 8.37 10.31 7.43
CA LEU A 104 7.37 10.78 6.48
C LEU A 104 6.70 9.57 5.83
N PRO A 105 5.36 9.50 5.80
CA PRO A 105 4.66 8.43 5.11
C PRO A 105 5.14 8.39 3.66
N CYS A 106 5.18 7.20 3.06
CA CYS A 106 5.57 6.96 1.67
C CYS A 106 4.98 8.03 0.73
N GLN A 107 5.78 9.04 0.38
CA GLN A 107 5.37 10.17 -0.47
C GLN A 107 5.82 9.99 -1.93
N ILE A 108 6.57 8.93 -2.21
CA ILE A 108 7.18 8.62 -3.51
C ILE A 108 6.92 7.16 -3.88
N ALA A 109 7.72 6.60 -4.79
CA ALA A 109 7.63 5.21 -5.19
C ALA A 109 8.68 4.34 -4.49
N TYR A 110 8.31 3.12 -4.13
CA TYR A 110 9.16 2.13 -3.45
C TYR A 110 9.04 0.77 -4.14
N HIS A 111 10.14 0.03 -4.16
CA HIS A 111 10.18 -1.40 -4.43
C HIS A 111 10.42 -2.14 -3.11
N GLY A 112 9.41 -2.87 -2.64
CA GLY A 112 9.40 -3.32 -1.25
C GLY A 112 9.66 -2.15 -0.28
N CYS A 113 10.72 -2.21 0.51
CA CYS A 113 11.14 -1.18 1.45
C CYS A 113 12.20 -0.20 0.89
N ARG A 114 12.66 -0.41 -0.36
CA ARG A 114 13.68 0.42 -0.99
C ARG A 114 13.02 1.54 -1.80
N PRO A 115 13.38 2.82 -1.60
CA PRO A 115 12.87 3.89 -2.44
C PRO A 115 13.40 3.75 -3.88
N LEU A 116 12.52 3.95 -4.86
CA LEU A 116 12.92 4.02 -6.27
C LEU A 116 13.58 5.37 -6.58
N THR A 117 14.69 5.33 -7.28
CA THR A 117 15.40 6.50 -7.78
C THR A 117 14.54 7.30 -8.76
N GLN A 118 14.93 8.54 -9.02
CA GLN A 118 14.25 9.35 -10.02
C GLN A 118 14.33 8.73 -11.43
N THR A 119 15.50 8.17 -11.77
CA THR A 119 15.75 7.52 -13.06
C THR A 119 14.87 6.27 -13.21
N GLU A 120 14.86 5.36 -12.23
CA GLU A 120 13.99 4.17 -12.23
C GLU A 120 12.52 4.56 -12.40
N ARG A 121 12.02 5.56 -11.66
CA ARG A 121 10.63 6.01 -11.79
C ARG A 121 10.30 6.54 -13.17
N ARG A 122 11.23 7.31 -13.77
CA ARG A 122 11.03 7.90 -15.10
C ARG A 122 10.99 6.82 -16.17
N GLU A 123 11.95 5.91 -16.14
CA GLU A 123 12.08 4.83 -17.13
C GLU A 123 10.91 3.84 -17.03
N ILE A 124 10.48 3.49 -15.81
CA ILE A 124 9.45 2.49 -15.60
C ILE A 124 8.04 3.03 -15.84
N TYR A 125 7.73 4.25 -15.37
CA TYR A 125 6.34 4.72 -15.29
C TYR A 125 6.05 6.03 -16.01
N ASN A 126 7.03 6.90 -16.23
CA ASN A 126 6.82 8.22 -16.84
C ASN A 126 7.45 8.32 -18.24
N SER A 127 7.64 7.19 -18.91
CA SER A 127 8.11 7.14 -20.29
C SER A 127 7.04 7.73 -21.22
N ALA A 128 7.40 8.75 -22.01
CA ALA A 128 6.46 9.50 -22.85
C ALA A 128 5.69 8.65 -23.88
N SER A 129 6.14 7.42 -24.13
CA SER A 129 5.53 6.45 -25.02
C SER A 129 4.41 5.61 -24.39
N GLN A 130 4.25 5.63 -23.06
CA GLN A 130 3.23 4.84 -22.37
C GLN A 130 2.29 5.74 -21.57
N ALA A 131 1.05 5.87 -22.06
CA ALA A 131 -0.06 6.27 -21.21
C ALA A 131 -0.38 5.09 -20.29
N HIS A 132 0.15 5.11 -19.06
CA HIS A 132 -0.13 4.06 -18.08
C HIS A 132 -1.53 4.28 -17.47
N SER A 133 -2.41 3.30 -17.65
CA SER A 133 -3.61 3.19 -16.83
C SER A 133 -3.25 2.46 -15.53
N PHE A 134 -3.42 3.14 -14.39
CA PHE A 134 -3.18 2.59 -13.05
C PHE A 134 -4.42 1.87 -12.51
N GLU A 135 -4.95 0.95 -13.30
CA GLU A 135 -6.20 0.25 -13.03
C GLU A 135 -5.99 -1.24 -12.72
N GLU A 136 -7.01 -1.85 -12.12
CA GLU A 136 -7.08 -3.28 -11.98
C GLU A 136 -7.13 -3.97 -13.35
N PRO A 137 -6.57 -5.20 -13.50
CA PRO A 137 -6.11 -6.10 -12.44
C PRO A 137 -4.64 -5.92 -12.02
N HIS A 138 -3.85 -5.21 -12.83
CA HIS A 138 -2.40 -5.11 -12.66
C HIS A 138 -1.99 -4.19 -11.53
N TYR A 139 -2.77 -3.14 -11.31
CA TYR A 139 -2.61 -2.22 -10.19
C TYR A 139 -3.70 -2.43 -9.13
N ALA A 140 -3.46 -1.95 -7.91
CA ALA A 140 -4.50 -1.82 -6.89
C ALA A 140 -4.42 -0.45 -6.23
N LEU A 141 -5.56 0.23 -6.09
CA LEU A 141 -5.66 1.53 -5.46
C LEU A 141 -5.83 1.38 -3.95
N LEU A 142 -5.02 2.11 -3.18
CA LEU A 142 -5.08 2.14 -1.72
C LEU A 142 -5.99 3.29 -1.26
N ASP A 143 -7.28 3.15 -1.58
CA ASP A 143 -8.28 4.18 -1.30
C ASP A 143 -9.04 3.95 0.00
N THR A 144 -8.92 2.78 0.62
CA THR A 144 -9.56 2.47 1.91
C THR A 144 -8.55 2.49 3.05
N LEU A 145 -9.00 2.83 4.26
CA LEU A 145 -8.15 2.79 5.47
C LEU A 145 -7.78 1.35 5.85
N PHE A 146 -8.62 0.37 5.50
CA PHE A 146 -8.38 -1.05 5.74
C PHE A 146 -7.20 -1.60 4.94
N SER A 147 -6.90 -1.00 3.78
CA SER A 147 -5.86 -1.49 2.87
C SER A 147 -4.43 -1.09 3.26
N LEU A 148 -4.24 -0.17 4.23
CA LEU A 148 -2.91 0.33 4.58
C LEU A 148 -2.04 -0.76 5.23
N ALA A 149 -2.62 -1.56 6.13
CA ALA A 149 -1.93 -2.66 6.78
C ALA A 149 -1.46 -3.72 5.75
N GLU A 150 -2.33 -4.06 4.80
CA GLU A 150 -2.03 -5.00 3.72
C GLU A 150 -0.96 -4.49 2.78
N ALA A 151 -0.97 -3.19 2.46
CA ALA A 151 0.03 -2.56 1.62
C ALA A 151 1.42 -2.56 2.26
N GLN A 152 1.52 -2.27 3.56
CA GLN A 152 2.81 -2.33 4.25
C GLN A 152 3.31 -3.78 4.31
N LEU A 153 2.40 -4.73 4.58
CA LEU A 153 2.74 -6.15 4.55
C LEU A 153 3.24 -6.59 3.17
N PHE A 154 2.60 -6.15 2.09
CA PHE A 154 3.05 -6.39 0.72
C PHE A 154 4.47 -5.88 0.49
N MET A 155 4.78 -4.63 0.88
CA MET A 155 6.14 -4.07 0.76
C MET A 155 7.18 -4.92 1.50
N ARG A 156 6.86 -5.33 2.73
CA ARG A 156 7.77 -6.11 3.58
C ARG A 156 7.99 -7.52 3.01
N ILE A 157 6.93 -8.16 2.50
CA ILE A 157 7.01 -9.46 1.84
C ILE A 157 7.87 -9.38 0.58
N VAL A 158 7.69 -8.36 -0.26
CA VAL A 158 8.52 -8.17 -1.48
C VAL A 158 9.99 -8.09 -1.10
N SER A 159 10.36 -7.24 -0.13
CA SER A 159 11.75 -7.13 0.32
C SER A 159 12.30 -8.41 0.92
N LEU A 160 11.49 -9.15 1.67
CA LEU A 160 11.93 -10.41 2.25
C LEU A 160 12.08 -11.50 1.18
N ALA A 161 11.21 -11.53 0.17
CA ALA A 161 11.24 -12.49 -0.94
C ALA A 161 12.44 -12.27 -1.89
N GLU A 162 12.86 -11.01 -2.06
CA GLU A 162 14.10 -10.68 -2.78
C GLU A 162 15.35 -11.25 -2.08
N ALA A 163 15.35 -11.24 -0.74
CA ALA A 163 16.47 -11.78 0.06
C ALA A 163 16.41 -13.30 0.20
N ASP A 164 15.19 -13.85 0.37
CA ASP A 164 14.95 -15.27 0.58
C ASP A 164 13.61 -15.68 -0.05
N SER A 165 13.67 -16.27 -1.24
CA SER A 165 12.47 -16.70 -1.96
C SER A 165 11.77 -17.91 -1.31
N SER A 166 12.38 -18.57 -0.31
CA SER A 166 11.74 -19.68 0.42
C SER A 166 10.57 -19.23 1.30
N ILE A 167 10.41 -17.93 1.52
CA ILE A 167 9.27 -17.40 2.29
C ILE A 167 7.93 -17.54 1.55
N LEU A 168 7.99 -17.60 0.22
CA LEU A 168 6.81 -17.63 -0.62
C LEU A 168 6.24 -19.04 -0.58
N PRO A 169 4.91 -19.19 -0.58
CA PRO A 169 4.31 -20.51 -0.68
C PRO A 169 4.73 -21.15 -2.01
N PRO A 170 4.84 -22.49 -2.05
CA PRO A 170 5.04 -23.18 -3.32
C PRO A 170 3.92 -22.74 -4.26
N LEU A 171 4.29 -22.27 -5.46
CA LEU A 171 3.36 -21.73 -6.45
C LEU A 171 2.13 -22.66 -6.53
N ARG A 172 1.03 -22.26 -5.89
CA ARG A 172 -0.27 -22.83 -6.21
C ARG A 172 -0.42 -22.49 -7.68
N ARG A 173 -0.37 -23.50 -8.55
CA ARG A 173 -0.71 -23.36 -9.97
C ARG A 173 -1.90 -22.43 -10.00
N ALA A 174 -1.71 -21.24 -10.59
CA ALA A 174 -2.73 -20.22 -10.67
C ALA A 174 -4.02 -20.92 -11.02
N CYS A 175 -5.09 -20.63 -10.26
CA CYS A 175 -6.44 -21.10 -10.54
C CYS A 175 -6.60 -21.19 -12.05
N ALA A 176 -6.76 -22.43 -12.55
CA ALA A 176 -6.91 -22.68 -13.97
C ALA A 176 -7.92 -21.66 -14.49
N SER A 177 -7.52 -20.87 -15.48
CA SER A 177 -8.45 -20.08 -16.28
C SER A 177 -9.67 -20.95 -16.56
N PRO A 178 -10.91 -20.45 -16.42
CA PRO A 178 -12.09 -21.22 -16.78
C PRO A 178 -11.87 -21.73 -18.21
N THR A 179 -11.76 -23.05 -18.35
CA THR A 179 -11.72 -23.70 -19.66
C THR A 179 -12.93 -23.18 -20.43
N PRO A 180 -12.75 -22.63 -21.65
CA PRO A 180 -13.89 -22.15 -22.42
C PRO A 180 -14.88 -23.32 -22.60
N PRO A 181 -16.19 -23.08 -22.52
CA PRO A 181 -17.16 -24.12 -22.81
C PRO A 181 -17.02 -24.47 -24.29
N GLY A 182 -16.48 -25.66 -24.56
CA GLY A 182 -16.39 -26.25 -25.88
C GLY A 182 -17.01 -27.64 -25.86
N ALA A 183 -18.31 -27.70 -26.16
CA ALA A 183 -19.01 -28.78 -26.85
C ALA A 183 -20.45 -28.31 -27.12
#